data_AF-A0A9W7ASC4-F1
#
_entry.id   AF-A0A9W7ASC4-F1
#
_cell.length_a   1.000
_cell.length_b   1.000
_cell.length_c   1.000
_cell.angle_alpha   90.00
_cell.angle_beta   90.00
_cell.angle_gamma   90.00
#
_symmetry.space_group_name_H-M   'P 1'
#
loop_
_entity.id
_entity.type
_entity.pdbx_description
1 polymer ?
#
loop_
_entity_poly.entity_id
_entity_poly.type
_entity_poly.pdbx_seq_one_letter_code
_entity_poly.pdbx_strand_id
1 'polypeptide(L)'
;MVLVDKTNTPAPSNPTTKMATSSAVQAAHYFSTQTSETFVSAKALLAANDMEGCMSLVEGMIKSTLEAHQNDELAPALGPLYYLYGTTLLYTVEDSTDAIESMNPEDQEEARTGIEEDKEIAWQNLDTARNLVEKIIAEGKADGEMAKSLNLDLAMIHVRLADCSKNNGRFRDALADYATALQLRLACLGPFSQKVADTRYSLAGACTSLAAGEEELTVDGVEETRPLSTEEKDRYKKESVGHYFDCGVSFAGMAADQAGSDPTFKAVLGDDDDDDDDDDDDDDDVKPKTLNTPAAKLKAIRDAIKQMPLFKAYPAKPAADAAEDVKAAWDEEKRNLER
;
A
#
# COMPACT_ATOMS: atom_id res chain seq x y z
N MET A 1 -83.92 -49.11 -16.60
CA MET A 1 -82.77 -49.37 -15.71
C MET A 1 -81.61 -49.77 -16.62
N VAL A 2 -80.88 -48.76 -17.11
CA VAL A 2 -79.90 -48.89 -18.21
C VAL A 2 -78.52 -48.57 -17.64
N LEU A 3 -77.61 -49.55 -17.75
CA LEU A 3 -76.19 -49.45 -17.45
C LEU A 3 -75.49 -48.74 -18.61
N VAL A 4 -74.80 -47.64 -18.32
CA VAL A 4 -74.04 -46.85 -19.30
C VAL A 4 -72.60 -46.66 -18.84
N ASP A 5 -71.73 -47.05 -19.77
CA ASP A 5 -70.39 -46.63 -20.16
C ASP A 5 -69.16 -46.62 -19.25
N LYS A 6 -68.14 -47.25 -19.86
CA LYS A 6 -66.70 -47.17 -19.61
C LYS A 6 -66.19 -45.84 -20.16
N THR A 7 -65.42 -45.09 -19.36
CA THR A 7 -64.55 -44.03 -19.89
C THR A 7 -63.09 -44.27 -19.54
N ASN A 8 -62.33 -44.30 -20.63
CA ASN A 8 -60.91 -44.40 -20.86
C ASN A 8 -60.14 -43.24 -20.20
N THR A 9 -59.06 -43.54 -19.46
CA THR A 9 -58.17 -42.53 -18.85
C THR A 9 -56.80 -42.56 -19.54
N PRO A 10 -56.30 -41.45 -20.10
CA PRO A 10 -54.97 -41.40 -20.74
C PRO A 10 -53.86 -41.20 -19.70
N ALA A 11 -52.70 -41.80 -19.95
CA ALA A 11 -51.50 -41.72 -19.14
C ALA A 11 -50.78 -40.35 -19.28
N PRO A 12 -50.09 -39.86 -18.23
CA PRO A 12 -49.35 -38.59 -18.26
C PRO A 12 -48.04 -38.74 -19.05
N SER A 13 -47.83 -37.84 -20.02
CA SER A 13 -46.59 -37.69 -20.77
C SER A 13 -45.54 -36.91 -19.97
N ASN A 14 -44.34 -37.48 -19.85
CA ASN A 14 -43.18 -36.85 -19.22
C ASN A 14 -42.67 -35.67 -20.08
N PRO A 15 -42.44 -34.48 -19.51
CA PRO A 15 -41.80 -33.38 -20.21
C PRO A 15 -40.31 -33.66 -20.38
N THR A 16 -39.86 -33.85 -21.62
CA THR A 16 -38.45 -33.91 -21.99
C THR A 16 -37.84 -32.51 -21.86
N THR A 17 -37.18 -32.24 -20.74
CA THR A 17 -36.37 -31.03 -20.51
C THR A 17 -35.22 -31.00 -21.51
N LYS A 18 -35.34 -30.19 -22.56
CA LYS A 18 -34.22 -29.81 -23.41
C LYS A 18 -33.30 -28.89 -22.61
N MET A 19 -32.17 -29.41 -22.13
CA MET A 19 -31.08 -28.58 -21.60
C MET A 19 -30.43 -27.82 -22.75
N ALA A 20 -30.82 -26.55 -22.91
CA ALA A 20 -30.14 -25.61 -23.78
C ALA A 20 -28.83 -25.17 -23.10
N THR A 21 -27.76 -25.95 -23.30
CA THR A 21 -26.39 -25.54 -22.95
C THR A 21 -25.87 -24.59 -24.04
N SER A 22 -26.30 -23.33 -23.99
CA SER A 22 -25.64 -22.23 -24.70
C SER A 22 -25.45 -21.11 -23.69
N SER A 23 -24.57 -21.36 -22.72
CA SER A 23 -24.02 -20.29 -21.91
C SER A 23 -22.91 -19.67 -22.75
N ALA A 24 -23.20 -18.58 -23.46
CA ALA A 24 -22.15 -17.72 -23.97
C ALA A 24 -21.27 -17.33 -22.78
N VAL A 25 -20.04 -17.83 -22.75
CA VAL A 25 -19.08 -17.50 -21.70
C VAL A 25 -18.87 -16.00 -21.77
N GLN A 26 -19.44 -15.28 -20.81
CA GLN A 26 -19.28 -13.84 -20.73
C GLN A 26 -17.78 -13.58 -20.52
N ALA A 27 -17.16 -12.88 -21.47
CA ALA A 27 -15.72 -12.65 -21.43
C ALA A 27 -15.37 -11.94 -20.12
N ALA A 28 -14.34 -12.44 -19.43
CA ALA A 28 -13.93 -11.90 -18.14
C ALA A 28 -13.59 -10.40 -18.27
N HIS A 29 -13.93 -9.63 -17.25
CA HIS A 29 -13.54 -8.23 -17.08
C HIS A 29 -12.76 -8.07 -15.76
N TYR A 30 -12.17 -6.90 -15.53
CA TYR A 30 -11.29 -6.60 -14.39
C TYR A 30 -11.81 -7.15 -13.04
N PHE A 31 -13.01 -6.72 -12.62
CA PHE A 31 -13.60 -7.15 -11.35
C PHE A 31 -13.97 -8.64 -11.31
N SER A 32 -14.45 -9.23 -12.41
CA SER A 32 -14.77 -10.66 -12.41
C SER A 32 -13.51 -11.51 -12.20
N THR A 33 -12.35 -11.06 -12.71
CA THR A 33 -11.07 -11.70 -12.45
C THR A 33 -10.69 -11.59 -10.97
N GLN A 34 -10.78 -10.39 -10.38
CA GLN A 34 -10.48 -10.18 -8.95
C GLN A 34 -11.35 -11.02 -8.00
N THR A 35 -12.61 -11.25 -8.36
CA THR A 35 -13.53 -12.04 -7.54
C THR A 35 -13.54 -13.53 -7.87
N SER A 36 -12.75 -13.96 -8.85
CA SER A 36 -12.68 -15.37 -9.22
C SER A 36 -12.07 -16.21 -8.09
N GLU A 37 -12.58 -17.44 -7.90
CA GLU A 37 -12.10 -18.36 -6.86
C GLU A 37 -10.60 -18.65 -7.01
N THR A 38 -10.13 -18.78 -8.25
CA THR A 38 -8.72 -19.00 -8.55
C THR A 38 -7.86 -17.81 -8.12
N PHE A 39 -8.28 -16.57 -8.42
CA PHE A 39 -7.55 -15.37 -7.97
C PHE A 39 -7.49 -15.25 -6.45
N VAL A 40 -8.59 -15.53 -5.76
CA VAL A 40 -8.64 -15.53 -4.29
C VAL A 40 -7.68 -16.59 -3.73
N SER A 41 -7.61 -17.76 -4.37
CA SER A 41 -6.68 -18.83 -4.00
C SER A 41 -5.22 -18.40 -4.18
N ALA A 42 -4.86 -17.74 -5.29
CA ALA A 42 -3.52 -17.20 -5.49
C ALA A 42 -3.13 -16.18 -4.42
N LYS A 43 -4.04 -15.26 -4.07
CA LYS A 43 -3.80 -14.32 -2.97
C LYS A 43 -3.60 -15.01 -1.63
N ALA A 44 -4.31 -16.11 -1.39
CA ALA A 44 -4.13 -16.90 -0.17
C ALA A 44 -2.75 -17.59 -0.13
N LEU A 45 -2.27 -18.09 -1.28
CA LEU A 45 -0.91 -18.65 -1.40
C LEU A 45 0.16 -17.59 -1.12
N LEU A 46 0.03 -16.41 -1.72
CA LEU A 46 0.91 -15.27 -1.44
C LEU A 46 0.92 -14.91 0.06
N ALA A 47 -0.26 -14.84 0.69
CA ALA A 47 -0.37 -14.56 2.12
C ALA A 47 0.22 -15.68 3.01
N ALA A 48 0.31 -16.90 2.50
CA ALA A 48 0.94 -18.04 3.16
C ALA A 48 2.45 -18.15 2.86
N ASN A 49 3.03 -17.16 2.17
CA ASN A 49 4.42 -17.15 1.72
C ASN A 49 4.76 -18.29 0.72
N ASP A 50 3.77 -18.83 0.02
CA ASP A 50 3.95 -19.81 -1.06
C ASP A 50 4.03 -19.08 -2.41
N MET A 51 5.21 -18.49 -2.68
CA MET A 51 5.44 -17.66 -3.87
C MET A 51 5.36 -18.48 -5.16
N GLU A 52 5.94 -19.68 -5.19
CA GLU A 52 5.94 -20.57 -6.35
C GLU A 52 4.51 -21.02 -6.71
N GLY A 53 3.73 -21.45 -5.71
CA GLY A 53 2.34 -21.82 -5.89
C GLY A 53 1.48 -20.65 -6.40
N CYS A 54 1.71 -19.44 -5.87
CA CYS A 54 1.06 -18.22 -6.34
C CYS A 54 1.37 -17.93 -7.80
N MET A 55 2.66 -17.91 -8.19
CA MET A 55 3.09 -17.63 -9.56
C MET A 55 2.53 -18.64 -10.56
N SER A 56 2.65 -19.94 -10.26
CA SER A 56 2.14 -21.00 -11.14
C SER A 56 0.64 -20.86 -11.42
N LEU A 57 -0.13 -20.52 -10.38
CA LEU A 57 -1.57 -20.30 -10.52
C LEU A 57 -1.86 -19.05 -11.36
N VAL A 58 -1.17 -17.93 -11.10
CA VAL A 58 -1.37 -16.66 -11.81
C VAL A 58 -0.99 -16.78 -13.29
N GLU A 59 0.11 -17.47 -13.63
CA GLU A 59 0.50 -17.75 -15.01
C GLU A 59 -0.58 -18.55 -15.76
N GLY A 60 -1.14 -19.58 -15.11
CA GLY A 60 -2.25 -20.36 -15.66
C GLY A 60 -3.50 -19.50 -15.94
N MET A 61 -3.78 -18.53 -15.06
CA MET A 61 -4.86 -17.56 -15.24
C MET A 61 -4.57 -16.58 -16.38
N ILE A 62 -3.35 -16.05 -16.49
CA ILE A 62 -2.94 -15.14 -17.57
C ILE A 62 -3.10 -15.84 -18.91
N LYS A 63 -2.56 -17.05 -19.05
CA LYS A 63 -2.67 -17.85 -20.28
C LYS A 63 -4.12 -18.08 -20.67
N SER A 64 -4.95 -18.53 -19.72
CA SER A 64 -6.37 -18.80 -19.97
C SER A 64 -7.15 -17.53 -20.36
N THR A 65 -6.80 -16.39 -19.75
CA THR A 65 -7.42 -15.09 -20.03
C THR A 65 -7.01 -14.53 -21.40
N LEU A 66 -5.73 -14.70 -21.77
CA LEU A 66 -5.23 -14.37 -23.11
C LEU A 66 -5.95 -15.17 -24.18
N GLU A 67 -6.05 -16.49 -24.01
CA GLU A 67 -6.78 -17.36 -24.95
C GLU A 67 -8.25 -16.92 -25.12
N ALA A 68 -8.92 -16.56 -24.01
CA ALA A 68 -10.30 -16.07 -24.03
C ALA A 68 -10.46 -14.70 -24.73
N HIS A 69 -9.43 -13.86 -24.67
CA HIS A 69 -9.40 -12.52 -25.27
C HIS A 69 -8.59 -12.46 -26.58
N GLN A 70 -8.47 -13.59 -27.30
CA GLN A 70 -7.81 -13.68 -28.61
C GLN A 70 -6.34 -13.18 -28.58
N ASN A 71 -5.64 -13.44 -27.47
CA ASN A 71 -4.29 -13.00 -27.17
C ASN A 71 -4.12 -11.47 -27.08
N ASP A 72 -5.16 -10.74 -26.66
CA ASP A 72 -5.02 -9.32 -26.29
C ASP A 72 -4.34 -9.19 -24.91
N GLU A 73 -3.03 -8.90 -24.93
CA GLU A 73 -2.20 -8.64 -23.74
C GLU A 73 -2.63 -7.39 -22.97
N LEU A 74 -3.45 -6.52 -23.56
CA LEU A 74 -3.97 -5.32 -22.93
C LEU A 74 -5.46 -5.43 -22.58
N ALA A 75 -5.97 -6.66 -22.49
CA ALA A 75 -7.33 -6.90 -22.03
C ALA A 75 -7.50 -6.47 -20.56
N PRO A 76 -8.54 -5.68 -20.20
CA PRO A 76 -8.78 -5.22 -18.83
C PRO A 76 -8.81 -6.33 -17.76
N ALA A 77 -9.18 -7.55 -18.14
CA ALA A 77 -9.22 -8.70 -17.25
C ALA A 77 -7.83 -9.15 -16.75
N LEU A 78 -6.76 -8.78 -17.45
CA LEU A 78 -5.38 -9.13 -17.09
C LEU A 78 -4.79 -8.19 -16.03
N GLY A 79 -5.33 -6.98 -15.86
CA GLY A 79 -4.80 -5.98 -14.91
C GLY A 79 -4.57 -6.51 -13.48
N PRO A 80 -5.53 -7.20 -12.86
CA PRO A 80 -5.34 -7.80 -11.53
C PRO A 80 -4.28 -8.90 -11.50
N LEU A 81 -4.12 -9.64 -12.60
CA LEU A 81 -3.18 -10.75 -12.73
C LEU A 81 -1.75 -10.24 -12.86
N TYR A 82 -1.53 -9.23 -13.71
CA TYR A 82 -0.23 -8.57 -13.82
C TYR A 82 0.19 -7.91 -12.51
N TYR A 83 -0.74 -7.27 -11.80
CA TYR A 83 -0.46 -6.74 -10.47
C TYR A 83 -0.01 -7.83 -9.49
N LEU A 84 -0.74 -8.96 -9.43
CA LEU A 84 -0.45 -10.05 -8.50
C LEU A 84 0.87 -10.75 -8.86
N TYR A 85 1.13 -10.99 -10.15
CA TYR A 85 2.37 -11.58 -10.64
C TYR A 85 3.58 -10.69 -10.31
N GLY A 86 3.55 -9.42 -10.71
CA GLY A 86 4.64 -8.48 -10.43
C GLY A 86 4.87 -8.25 -8.93
N THR A 87 3.81 -8.23 -8.12
CA THR A 87 3.93 -8.15 -6.66
C THR A 87 4.60 -9.39 -6.06
N THR A 88 4.26 -10.58 -6.56
CA THR A 88 4.82 -11.86 -6.08
C THR A 88 6.31 -11.95 -6.44
N LEU A 89 6.69 -11.61 -7.68
CA LEU A 89 8.10 -11.53 -8.09
C LEU A 89 8.90 -10.56 -7.22
N LEU A 90 8.33 -9.38 -6.94
CA LEU A 90 9.02 -8.39 -6.11
C LEU A 90 9.23 -8.91 -4.67
N TYR A 91 8.31 -9.69 -4.10
CA TYR A 91 8.55 -10.35 -2.82
C TYR A 91 9.66 -11.41 -2.90
N THR A 92 9.71 -12.20 -3.98
CA THR A 92 10.80 -13.18 -4.21
C THR A 92 12.15 -12.49 -4.29
N VAL A 93 12.22 -11.34 -4.97
CA VAL A 93 13.42 -10.49 -5.04
C VAL A 93 13.83 -9.97 -3.66
N GLU A 94 12.87 -9.48 -2.88
CA GLU A 94 13.08 -8.95 -1.52
C GLU A 94 13.66 -10.04 -0.61
N ASP A 95 13.11 -11.26 -0.65
CA ASP A 95 13.58 -12.41 0.14
C ASP A 95 14.95 -12.94 -0.32
N SER A 96 15.20 -12.90 -1.64
CA SER A 96 16.47 -13.38 -2.22
C SER A 96 17.63 -12.43 -1.97
N THR A 97 17.37 -11.12 -1.90
CA THR A 97 18.43 -10.11 -1.70
C THR A 97 19.13 -10.31 -0.35
N ASP A 98 18.36 -10.61 0.71
CA ASP A 98 18.91 -10.88 2.05
C ASP A 98 19.74 -12.19 2.07
N ALA A 99 19.36 -13.18 1.26
CA ALA A 99 20.08 -14.45 1.18
C ALA A 99 21.45 -14.34 0.49
N ILE A 100 21.58 -13.48 -0.52
CA ILE A 100 22.81 -13.31 -1.31
C ILE A 100 24.00 -12.88 -0.45
N GLU A 101 23.79 -12.07 0.58
CA GLU A 101 24.88 -11.58 1.44
C GLU A 101 25.66 -12.72 2.14
N SER A 102 25.03 -13.89 2.28
CA SER A 102 25.63 -15.08 2.89
C SER A 102 26.38 -16.00 1.91
N MET A 103 26.27 -15.75 0.60
CA MET A 103 26.85 -16.59 -0.45
C MET A 103 28.33 -16.27 -0.70
N ASN A 104 29.03 -17.16 -1.40
CA ASN A 104 30.41 -16.91 -1.82
C ASN A 104 30.45 -15.85 -2.96
N PRO A 105 31.56 -15.11 -3.16
CA PRO A 105 31.59 -14.01 -4.13
C PRO A 105 31.30 -14.38 -5.60
N GLU A 106 31.63 -15.60 -6.04
CA GLU A 106 31.36 -16.05 -7.42
C GLU A 106 29.86 -16.31 -7.61
N ASP A 107 29.21 -16.97 -6.65
CA ASP A 107 27.76 -17.24 -6.68
C ASP A 107 26.94 -15.94 -6.52
N GLN A 108 27.50 -14.92 -5.85
CA GLN A 108 26.83 -13.63 -5.66
C GLN A 108 26.60 -12.89 -6.98
N GLU A 109 27.54 -12.93 -7.94
CA GLU A 109 27.42 -12.19 -9.20
C GLU A 109 26.33 -12.78 -10.10
N GLU A 110 26.26 -14.11 -10.19
CA GLU A 110 25.21 -14.81 -10.92
C GLU A 110 23.83 -14.56 -10.28
N ALA A 111 23.73 -14.68 -8.95
CA ALA A 111 22.49 -14.43 -8.23
C ALA A 111 22.00 -12.97 -8.37
N ARG A 112 22.91 -11.98 -8.33
CA ARG A 112 22.58 -10.56 -8.55
C ARG A 112 22.01 -10.33 -9.95
N THR A 113 22.59 -10.96 -10.97
CA THR A 113 22.10 -10.82 -12.35
C THR A 113 20.66 -11.34 -12.47
N GLY A 114 20.36 -12.51 -11.91
CA GLY A 114 19.00 -13.05 -11.89
C GLY A 114 18.01 -12.16 -11.14
N ILE A 115 18.42 -11.58 -10.00
CA ILE A 115 17.59 -10.64 -9.24
C ILE A 115 17.27 -9.37 -10.04
N GLU A 116 18.24 -8.80 -10.77
CA GLU A 116 18.00 -7.61 -11.60
C GLU A 116 17.05 -7.91 -12.77
N GLU A 117 17.14 -9.10 -13.37
CA GLU A 117 16.15 -9.55 -14.37
C GLU A 117 14.75 -9.67 -13.77
N ASP A 118 14.61 -10.29 -12.59
CA ASP A 118 13.32 -10.44 -11.90
C ASP A 118 12.73 -9.08 -11.47
N LYS A 119 13.55 -8.13 -11.06
CA LYS A 119 13.15 -6.75 -10.76
C LYS A 119 12.56 -6.06 -11.98
N GLU A 120 13.21 -6.18 -13.14
CA GLU A 120 12.73 -5.61 -14.39
C GLU A 120 11.41 -6.25 -14.83
N ILE A 121 11.29 -7.58 -14.73
CA ILE A 121 10.03 -8.28 -15.04
C ILE A 121 8.91 -7.84 -14.09
N ALA A 122 9.20 -7.72 -12.79
CA ALA A 122 8.25 -7.23 -11.79
C ALA A 122 7.78 -5.81 -12.13
N TRP A 123 8.72 -4.91 -12.48
CA TRP A 123 8.41 -3.54 -12.89
C TRP A 123 7.49 -3.51 -14.13
N GLN A 124 7.81 -4.25 -15.18
CA GLN A 124 7.02 -4.30 -16.42
C GLN A 124 5.59 -4.79 -16.19
N ASN A 125 5.42 -5.80 -15.33
CA ASN A 125 4.10 -6.31 -14.96
C ASN A 125 3.29 -5.28 -14.15
N LEU A 126 3.93 -4.63 -13.17
CA LEU A 126 3.28 -3.59 -12.37
C LEU A 126 2.91 -2.36 -13.20
N ASP A 127 3.77 -1.94 -14.13
CA ASP A 127 3.53 -0.83 -15.05
C ASP A 127 2.37 -1.15 -16.01
N THR A 128 2.35 -2.36 -16.56
CA THR A 128 1.23 -2.85 -17.39
C THR A 128 -0.08 -2.84 -16.60
N ALA A 129 -0.06 -3.30 -15.35
CA ALA A 129 -1.24 -3.25 -14.48
C ALA A 129 -1.71 -1.80 -14.23
N ARG A 130 -0.78 -0.86 -13.98
CA ARG A 130 -1.09 0.57 -13.82
C ARG A 130 -1.80 1.10 -15.06
N ASN A 131 -1.20 0.92 -16.23
CA ASN A 131 -1.70 1.44 -17.50
C ASN A 131 -3.11 0.90 -17.82
N LEU A 132 -3.38 -0.38 -17.50
CA LEU A 132 -4.70 -0.97 -17.65
C LEU A 132 -5.74 -0.35 -16.69
N VAL A 133 -5.40 -0.16 -15.42
CA VAL A 133 -6.32 0.43 -14.44
C VAL A 133 -6.60 1.90 -14.76
N GLU A 134 -5.58 2.68 -15.12
CA GLU A 134 -5.73 4.07 -15.56
C GLU A 134 -6.65 4.18 -16.78
N LYS A 135 -6.48 3.28 -17.77
CA LYS A 135 -7.35 3.22 -18.95
C LYS A 135 -8.81 2.93 -18.56
N ILE A 136 -9.06 1.99 -17.65
CA ILE A 136 -10.43 1.67 -17.19
C ILE A 136 -11.06 2.90 -16.51
N ILE A 137 -10.30 3.62 -15.68
CA ILE A 137 -10.76 4.84 -15.01
C ILE A 137 -11.06 5.95 -16.03
N ALA A 138 -10.15 6.16 -17.00
CA ALA A 138 -10.27 7.20 -18.02
C ALA A 138 -11.47 6.98 -18.96
N GLU A 139 -11.87 5.72 -19.20
CA GLU A 139 -13.08 5.40 -19.96
C GLU A 139 -14.38 5.80 -19.24
N GLY A 140 -14.32 6.15 -17.95
CA GLY A 140 -15.45 6.67 -17.19
C GLY A 140 -16.60 5.66 -16.99
N LYS A 141 -16.33 4.36 -17.18
CA LYS A 141 -17.32 3.29 -17.08
C LYS A 141 -17.59 2.86 -15.63
N ALA A 142 -16.72 3.21 -14.70
CA ALA A 142 -16.87 2.91 -13.28
C ALA A 142 -17.47 4.13 -12.56
N ASP A 143 -18.48 3.91 -11.71
CA ASP A 143 -19.11 4.94 -10.88
C ASP A 143 -19.07 4.55 -9.39
N GLY A 144 -19.31 5.53 -8.52
CA GLY A 144 -19.44 5.34 -7.07
C GLY A 144 -18.35 4.49 -6.43
N GLU A 145 -18.75 3.38 -5.80
CA GLU A 145 -17.84 2.44 -5.13
C GLU A 145 -16.92 1.69 -6.09
N MET A 146 -17.33 1.48 -7.35
CA MET A 146 -16.48 0.83 -8.35
C MET A 146 -15.29 1.73 -8.73
N ALA A 147 -15.56 3.02 -8.96
CA ALA A 147 -14.51 4.00 -9.23
C ALA A 147 -13.56 4.15 -8.02
N LYS A 148 -14.12 4.18 -6.81
CA LYS A 148 -13.34 4.20 -5.57
C LYS A 148 -12.46 2.96 -5.43
N SER A 149 -12.98 1.76 -5.72
CA SER A 149 -12.20 0.52 -5.70
C SER A 149 -11.03 0.56 -6.68
N LEU A 150 -11.25 1.00 -7.93
CA LEU A 150 -10.19 1.13 -8.92
C LEU A 150 -9.11 2.13 -8.51
N ASN A 151 -9.50 3.27 -7.94
CA ASN A 151 -8.54 4.25 -7.41
C ASN A 151 -7.70 3.68 -6.26
N LEU A 152 -8.29 2.83 -5.41
CA LEU A 152 -7.56 2.15 -4.34
C LEU A 152 -6.62 1.07 -4.87
N ASP A 153 -7.02 0.35 -5.91
CA ASP A 153 -6.16 -0.62 -6.59
C ASP A 153 -5.01 0.10 -7.32
N LEU A 154 -5.28 1.22 -8.00
CA LEU A 154 -4.26 2.06 -8.62
C LEU A 154 -3.26 2.58 -7.58
N ALA A 155 -3.75 3.06 -6.42
CA ALA A 155 -2.88 3.50 -5.34
C ALA A 155 -2.01 2.36 -4.78
N MET A 156 -2.50 1.12 -4.80
CA MET A 156 -1.75 -0.05 -4.38
C MET A 156 -0.66 -0.41 -5.41
N ILE A 157 -0.98 -0.31 -6.71
CA ILE A 157 -0.01 -0.50 -7.80
C ILE A 157 1.12 0.53 -7.70
N HIS A 158 0.81 1.82 -7.49
CA HIS A 158 1.83 2.85 -7.30
C HIS A 158 2.73 2.58 -6.08
N VAL A 159 2.19 2.07 -4.96
CA VAL A 159 3.04 1.69 -3.82
C VAL A 159 4.03 0.59 -4.21
N ARG A 160 3.62 -0.43 -4.97
CA ARG A 160 4.55 -1.50 -5.39
C ARG A 160 5.53 -1.05 -6.46
N LEU A 161 5.14 -0.16 -7.38
CA LEU A 161 6.07 0.50 -8.30
C LEU A 161 7.11 1.33 -7.55
N ALA A 162 6.69 2.06 -6.51
CA ALA A 162 7.61 2.81 -5.67
C ALA A 162 8.57 1.90 -4.89
N ASP A 163 8.08 0.78 -4.34
CA ASP A 163 8.92 -0.23 -3.70
C ASP A 163 9.97 -0.79 -4.68
N CYS A 164 9.55 -1.13 -5.90
CA CYS A 164 10.45 -1.58 -6.97
C CYS A 164 11.51 -0.53 -7.33
N SER A 165 11.10 0.72 -7.56
CA SER A 165 12.02 1.82 -7.85
C SER A 165 13.01 2.07 -6.71
N LYS A 166 12.55 1.99 -5.46
CA LYS A 166 13.38 2.10 -4.25
C LYS A 166 14.41 0.97 -4.16
N ASN A 167 14.03 -0.26 -4.48
CA ASN A 167 14.93 -1.43 -4.50
C ASN A 167 15.98 -1.36 -5.64
N ASN A 168 15.78 -0.45 -6.60
CA ASN A 168 16.70 -0.17 -7.70
C ASN A 168 17.43 1.17 -7.52
N GLY A 169 17.48 1.74 -6.31
CA GLY A 169 18.17 3.02 -6.06
C GLY A 169 17.48 4.27 -6.63
N ARG A 170 16.40 4.11 -7.41
CA ARG A 170 15.63 5.19 -8.05
C ARG A 170 14.64 5.85 -7.07
N PHE A 171 15.17 6.45 -6.01
CA PHE A 171 14.35 7.01 -4.94
C PHE A 171 13.46 8.19 -5.39
N ARG A 172 13.83 8.95 -6.42
CA ARG A 172 12.97 10.03 -6.95
C ARG A 172 11.70 9.50 -7.61
N ASP A 173 11.85 8.45 -8.41
CA ASP A 173 10.70 7.78 -9.03
C ASP A 173 9.81 7.18 -7.95
N ALA A 174 10.42 6.56 -6.93
CA ALA A 174 9.69 6.06 -5.76
C ALA A 174 8.90 7.15 -5.03
N LEU A 175 9.47 8.35 -4.84
CA LEU A 175 8.75 9.48 -4.25
C LEU A 175 7.54 9.91 -5.09
N ALA A 176 7.68 9.98 -6.41
CA ALA A 176 6.59 10.36 -7.31
C ALA A 176 5.43 9.35 -7.25
N ASP A 177 5.74 8.06 -7.28
CA ASP A 177 4.75 6.99 -7.18
C ASP A 177 4.09 6.96 -5.80
N TYR A 178 4.85 7.02 -4.70
CA TYR A 178 4.25 7.08 -3.37
C TYR A 178 3.39 8.33 -3.16
N ALA A 179 3.79 9.49 -3.71
CA ALA A 179 2.99 10.71 -3.62
C ALA A 179 1.65 10.55 -4.36
N THR A 180 1.67 9.93 -5.53
CA THR A 180 0.44 9.61 -6.30
C THR A 180 -0.45 8.64 -5.52
N ALA A 181 0.13 7.58 -4.95
CA ALA A 181 -0.60 6.65 -4.07
C ALA A 181 -1.23 7.35 -2.86
N LEU A 182 -0.51 8.28 -2.23
CA LEU A 182 -0.99 9.04 -1.09
C LEU A 182 -2.19 9.90 -1.47
N GLN A 183 -2.13 10.61 -2.60
CA GLN A 183 -3.23 11.45 -3.10
C GLN A 183 -4.50 10.60 -3.33
N LEU A 184 -4.37 9.47 -4.02
CA LEU A 184 -5.47 8.55 -4.29
C LEU A 184 -6.09 8.00 -2.98
N ARG A 185 -5.25 7.58 -2.02
CA ARG A 185 -5.70 7.05 -0.72
C ARG A 185 -6.38 8.12 0.12
N LEU A 186 -5.86 9.34 0.15
CA LEU A 186 -6.49 10.47 0.85
C LEU A 186 -7.87 10.78 0.28
N ALA A 187 -7.99 10.82 -1.06
CA ALA A 187 -9.26 11.08 -1.73
C ALA A 187 -10.31 9.99 -1.45
N CYS A 188 -9.89 8.72 -1.34
CA CYS A 188 -10.81 7.60 -1.18
C CYS A 188 -11.12 7.23 0.29
N LEU A 189 -10.15 7.35 1.20
CA LEU A 189 -10.21 6.84 2.57
C LEU A 189 -10.19 7.95 3.63
N GLY A 190 -9.84 9.19 3.25
CA GLY A 190 -9.58 10.26 4.20
C GLY A 190 -8.22 10.13 4.91
N PRO A 191 -7.87 11.10 5.77
CA PRO A 191 -6.53 11.20 6.37
C PRO A 191 -6.24 10.19 7.48
N PHE A 192 -7.27 9.58 8.06
CA PHE A 192 -7.17 8.70 9.24
C PHE A 192 -7.37 7.23 8.86
N SER A 193 -6.63 6.78 7.85
CA SER A 193 -6.63 5.40 7.39
C SER A 193 -5.24 4.79 7.57
N GLN A 194 -5.19 3.52 7.96
CA GLN A 194 -3.94 2.78 8.10
C GLN A 194 -3.14 2.83 6.80
N LYS A 195 -3.81 2.65 5.66
CA LYS A 195 -3.17 2.71 4.33
C LYS A 195 -2.54 4.08 4.04
N VAL A 196 -3.12 5.17 4.54
CA VAL A 196 -2.56 6.52 4.41
C VAL A 196 -1.33 6.69 5.30
N ALA A 197 -1.40 6.20 6.54
CA ALA A 197 -0.27 6.18 7.46
C ALA A 197 0.92 5.39 6.89
N ASP A 198 0.66 4.19 6.37
CA ASP A 198 1.67 3.32 5.76
C ASP A 198 2.35 4.00 4.56
N THR A 199 1.60 4.65 3.66
CA THR A 199 2.20 5.38 2.53
C THR A 199 3.05 6.56 2.99
N ARG A 200 2.61 7.30 4.03
CA ARG A 200 3.40 8.39 4.61
C ARG A 200 4.68 7.89 5.23
N TYR A 201 4.64 6.74 5.91
CA TYR A 201 5.84 6.10 6.44
C TYR A 201 6.82 5.74 5.32
N SER A 202 6.35 5.12 4.24
CA SER A 202 7.19 4.79 3.09
C SER A 202 7.79 6.01 2.39
N LEU A 203 7.02 7.10 2.22
CA LEU A 203 7.53 8.39 1.72
C LEU A 203 8.66 8.93 2.60
N ALA A 204 8.45 8.94 3.92
CA ALA A 204 9.45 9.41 4.86
C ALA A 204 10.75 8.59 4.77
N GLY A 205 10.61 7.27 4.62
CA GLY A 205 11.73 6.37 4.35
C GLY A 205 12.49 6.75 3.08
N ALA A 206 11.81 6.90 1.95
CA ALA A 206 12.43 7.28 0.68
C ALA A 206 13.11 8.66 0.73
N CYS A 207 12.49 9.66 1.37
CA CYS A 207 13.12 10.96 1.62
C CYS A 207 14.39 10.83 2.47
N THR A 208 14.38 9.94 3.48
CA THR A 208 15.53 9.70 4.35
C THR A 208 16.70 9.09 3.57
N SER A 209 16.41 8.12 2.69
CA SER A 209 17.41 7.52 1.81
C SER A 209 18.04 8.56 0.87
N LEU A 210 17.25 9.44 0.26
CA LEU A 210 17.78 10.55 -0.55
C LEU A 210 18.61 11.54 0.27
N ALA A 211 18.17 11.88 1.49
CA ALA A 211 18.93 12.77 2.35
C ALA A 211 20.29 12.19 2.77
N ALA A 212 20.38 10.86 2.92
CA ALA A 212 21.59 10.16 3.32
C ALA A 212 22.53 9.84 2.14
N GLY A 213 21.97 9.52 0.98
CA GLY A 213 22.69 8.94 -0.14
C GLY A 213 23.13 9.91 -1.24
N GLU A 214 23.60 9.28 -2.31
CA GLU A 214 23.77 9.86 -3.64
C GLU A 214 22.60 9.39 -4.51
N GLU A 215 22.29 10.16 -5.54
CA GLU A 215 21.18 9.87 -6.43
C GLU A 215 21.68 9.11 -7.65
N GLU A 216 21.17 7.91 -7.88
CA GLU A 216 21.36 7.20 -9.15
C GLU A 216 20.37 7.77 -10.18
N LEU A 217 20.93 8.32 -11.25
CA LEU A 217 20.20 8.84 -12.39
C LEU A 217 20.52 8.01 -13.62
N THR A 218 19.51 7.57 -14.36
CA THR A 218 19.72 6.98 -15.68
C THR A 218 19.58 8.09 -16.72
N VAL A 219 20.70 8.51 -17.33
CA VAL A 219 20.73 9.50 -18.42
C VAL A 219 21.16 8.78 -19.69
N ASP A 220 20.30 8.72 -20.70
CA ASP A 220 20.55 8.03 -21.98
C ASP A 220 20.98 6.56 -21.83
N GLY A 221 20.46 5.87 -20.80
CA GLY A 221 20.81 4.47 -20.50
C GLY A 221 22.14 4.29 -19.78
N VAL A 222 22.80 5.39 -19.37
CA VAL A 222 23.99 5.37 -18.52
C VAL A 222 23.58 5.73 -17.09
N GLU A 223 23.95 4.86 -16.15
CA GLU A 223 23.78 5.14 -14.72
C GLU A 223 24.86 6.12 -14.26
N GLU A 224 24.44 7.35 -13.94
CA GLU A 224 25.27 8.39 -13.36
C GLU A 224 24.85 8.64 -11.91
N THR A 225 25.79 8.50 -10.98
CA THR A 225 25.58 8.92 -9.59
C THR A 225 25.84 10.42 -9.46
N ARG A 226 24.80 11.19 -9.14
CA ARG A 226 24.93 12.62 -8.86
C ARG A 226 24.89 12.86 -7.34
N PRO A 227 25.92 13.49 -6.74
CA PRO A 227 25.84 13.90 -5.35
C PRO A 227 24.78 15.01 -5.22
N LEU A 228 23.87 14.83 -4.26
CA LEU A 228 22.88 15.86 -3.92
C LEU A 228 23.56 17.04 -3.22
N SER A 229 23.11 18.26 -3.53
CA SER A 229 23.53 19.46 -2.83
C SER A 229 23.09 19.44 -1.35
N THR A 230 23.77 20.20 -0.49
CA THR A 230 23.39 20.33 0.92
C THR A 230 21.95 20.81 1.09
N GLU A 231 21.51 21.75 0.24
CA GLU A 231 20.14 22.29 0.24
C GLU A 231 19.10 21.21 -0.11
N GLU A 232 19.38 20.37 -1.11
CA GLU A 232 18.50 19.25 -1.47
C GLU A 232 18.41 18.23 -0.34
N LYS A 233 19.54 17.89 0.30
CA LYS A 233 19.56 16.98 1.45
C LYS A 233 18.74 17.52 2.61
N ASP A 234 18.87 18.80 2.92
CA ASP A 234 18.11 19.44 4.01
C ASP A 234 16.62 19.55 3.70
N ARG A 235 16.25 19.79 2.43
CA ARG A 235 14.86 19.69 1.97
C ARG A 235 14.28 18.30 2.25
N TYR A 236 14.96 17.23 1.81
CA TYR A 236 14.47 15.87 2.01
C TYR A 236 14.41 15.46 3.49
N LYS A 237 15.34 15.93 4.34
CA LYS A 237 15.23 15.74 5.80
C LYS A 237 13.96 16.39 6.35
N LYS A 238 13.66 17.63 5.93
CA LYS A 238 12.46 18.35 6.37
C LYS A 238 11.19 17.64 5.91
N GLU A 239 11.13 17.20 4.65
CA GLU A 239 10.01 16.44 4.10
C GLU A 239 9.82 15.10 4.81
N SER A 240 10.90 14.36 5.06
CA SER A 240 10.87 13.10 5.82
C SER A 240 10.24 13.28 7.20
N VAL A 241 10.69 14.29 7.98
CA VAL A 241 10.12 14.59 9.29
C VAL A 241 8.64 14.96 9.19
N GLY A 242 8.27 15.74 8.17
CA GLY A 242 6.86 16.07 7.89
C GLY A 242 6.00 14.84 7.68
N HIS A 243 6.46 13.90 6.83
CA HIS A 243 5.75 12.66 6.55
C HIS A 243 5.65 11.73 7.77
N TYR A 244 6.70 11.60 8.59
CA TYR A 244 6.62 10.84 9.85
C TYR A 244 5.63 11.45 10.84
N PHE A 245 5.62 12.79 10.96
CA PHE A 245 4.67 13.49 11.82
C PHE A 245 3.23 13.24 11.35
N ASP A 246 2.98 13.40 10.06
CA ASP A 246 1.70 13.16 9.41
C ASP A 246 1.23 11.70 9.55
N CYS A 247 2.16 10.73 9.50
CA CYS A 247 1.88 9.33 9.79
C CYS A 247 1.39 9.15 11.24
N GLY A 248 2.07 9.77 12.21
CA GLY A 248 1.64 9.81 13.61
C GLY A 248 0.25 10.43 13.80
N VAL A 249 -0.07 11.49 13.06
CA VAL A 249 -1.41 12.11 13.05
C VAL A 249 -2.47 11.14 12.52
N SER A 250 -2.18 10.40 11.45
CA SER A 250 -3.10 9.37 10.93
C SER A 250 -3.40 8.29 11.98
N PHE A 251 -2.38 7.79 12.70
CA PHE A 251 -2.57 6.82 13.79
C PHE A 251 -3.35 7.40 14.97
N ALA A 252 -3.07 8.64 15.38
CA ALA A 252 -3.80 9.30 16.45
C ALA A 252 -5.29 9.47 16.10
N GLY A 253 -5.61 9.83 14.86
CA GLY A 253 -6.98 9.91 14.37
C GLY A 253 -7.70 8.56 14.39
N MET A 254 -7.05 7.48 13.94
CA MET A 254 -7.62 6.13 14.03
C MET A 254 -7.88 5.70 15.48
N ALA A 255 -6.97 6.00 16.40
CA ALA A 255 -7.16 5.70 17.82
C ALA A 255 -8.31 6.51 18.44
N ALA A 256 -8.48 7.77 18.04
CA ALA A 256 -9.60 8.59 18.47
C ALA A 256 -10.95 8.06 17.97
N ASP A 257 -11.03 7.69 16.69
CA ASP A 257 -12.22 7.09 16.08
C ASP A 257 -12.64 5.80 16.81
N GLN A 258 -11.67 4.89 17.07
CA GLN A 258 -11.91 3.68 17.86
C GLN A 258 -12.36 3.94 19.30
N ALA A 259 -11.97 5.08 19.87
CA ALA A 259 -12.39 5.52 21.21
C ALA A 259 -13.73 6.28 21.21
N GLY A 260 -14.40 6.43 20.06
CA GLY A 260 -15.62 7.23 19.91
C GLY A 260 -15.39 8.73 20.12
N SER A 261 -14.14 9.19 19.96
CA SER A 261 -13.75 10.59 20.02
C SER A 261 -13.63 11.17 18.61
N ASP A 262 -13.84 12.47 18.48
CA ASP A 262 -13.67 13.15 17.19
C ASP A 262 -12.20 13.06 16.73
N PRO A 263 -11.91 12.43 15.57
CA PRO A 263 -10.54 12.33 15.05
C PRO A 263 -10.00 13.67 14.53
N THR A 264 -10.85 14.70 14.43
CA THR A 264 -10.49 16.04 13.96
C THR A 264 -9.72 16.83 15.03
N PHE A 265 -8.51 16.38 15.36
CA PHE A 265 -7.56 17.09 16.25
C PHE A 265 -7.17 18.49 15.73
N LYS A 266 -7.52 18.84 14.48
CA LYS A 266 -7.21 20.13 13.85
C LYS A 266 -7.69 21.34 14.64
N ALA A 267 -8.78 21.24 15.40
CA ALA A 267 -9.29 22.37 16.19
C ALA A 267 -8.36 22.79 17.35
N VAL A 268 -7.41 21.96 17.76
CA VAL A 268 -6.49 22.28 18.88
C VAL A 268 -5.12 22.75 18.39
N LEU A 269 -4.81 22.59 17.10
CA LEU A 269 -3.51 22.92 16.52
C LEU A 269 -3.46 24.26 15.77
N GLY A 270 -4.54 25.05 15.82
CA GLY A 270 -4.67 26.46 15.38
C GLY A 270 -3.74 26.89 14.24
N ASP A 271 -4.30 27.09 13.04
CA ASP A 271 -3.65 27.87 11.98
C ASP A 271 -3.62 29.35 12.43
N ASP A 272 -2.77 29.66 13.41
CA ASP A 272 -2.47 31.03 13.82
C ASP A 272 -1.40 31.58 12.85
N ASP A 273 -1.82 31.75 11.58
CA ASP A 273 -1.23 32.67 10.61
C ASP A 273 -1.77 34.09 10.89
N ASP A 274 -1.81 34.49 12.16
CA ASP A 274 -1.97 35.89 12.52
C ASP A 274 -0.61 36.55 12.23
N ASP A 275 -0.51 37.10 11.02
CA ASP A 275 0.40 38.17 10.65
C ASP A 275 0.27 39.29 11.69
N ASP A 276 1.01 39.19 12.79
CA ASP A 276 1.23 40.27 13.75
C ASP A 276 2.07 41.37 13.05
N ASP A 277 1.43 42.07 12.12
CA ASP A 277 1.68 43.48 11.82
C ASP A 277 1.11 44.29 12.99
N ASP A 278 1.90 44.50 14.05
CA ASP A 278 1.70 45.55 15.07
C ASP A 278 3.12 46.07 15.40
N ASP A 279 3.60 47.21 14.87
CA ASP A 279 3.12 48.57 15.12
C ASP A 279 2.67 48.75 16.58
N ASP A 280 3.69 48.99 17.42
CA ASP A 280 3.69 49.87 18.59
C ASP A 280 2.33 50.19 19.23
N ASP A 281 1.97 49.52 20.33
CA ASP A 281 1.38 50.19 21.50
C ASP A 281 1.42 49.30 22.76
N ASP A 282 1.96 49.89 23.83
CA ASP A 282 2.23 49.30 25.15
C ASP A 282 0.93 48.95 25.93
N ASP A 283 0.40 47.73 25.78
CA ASP A 283 -0.57 47.18 26.74
C ASP A 283 -0.22 45.74 27.17
N ASP A 284 0.01 45.56 28.47
CA ASP A 284 0.44 44.36 29.20
C ASP A 284 -0.65 43.24 29.26
N ASP A 285 -1.32 42.94 28.15
CA ASP A 285 -2.24 41.80 28.07
C ASP A 285 -1.48 40.54 27.64
N VAL A 286 -1.32 39.62 28.60
CA VAL A 286 -0.68 38.30 28.43
C VAL A 286 -1.51 37.45 27.46
N LYS A 287 -1.30 37.62 26.15
CA LYS A 287 -1.85 36.73 25.14
C LYS A 287 -1.32 35.30 25.36
N PRO A 288 -2.17 34.27 25.28
CA PRO A 288 -1.77 32.88 25.48
C PRO A 288 -0.73 32.46 24.44
N LYS A 289 0.39 31.87 24.90
CA LYS A 289 1.47 31.38 24.02
C LYS A 289 0.92 30.35 23.02
N THR A 290 0.94 30.69 21.73
CA THR A 290 0.55 29.83 20.62
C THR A 290 1.52 28.63 20.47
N LEU A 291 0.99 27.47 20.09
CA LEU A 291 1.71 26.18 20.05
C LEU A 291 2.47 25.99 18.72
N ASN A 292 3.26 26.98 18.28
CA ASN A 292 3.83 27.00 16.93
C ASN A 292 5.10 26.15 16.71
N THR A 293 5.59 25.44 17.74
CA THR A 293 6.74 24.54 17.55
C THR A 293 6.30 23.09 17.34
N PRO A 294 7.00 22.29 16.51
CA PRO A 294 6.76 20.85 16.41
C PRO A 294 6.75 20.16 17.78
N ALA A 295 7.59 20.62 18.72
CA ALA A 295 7.63 20.15 20.10
C ALA A 295 6.33 20.44 20.88
N ALA A 296 5.73 21.62 20.67
CA ALA A 296 4.46 22.01 21.25
C ALA A 296 3.28 21.18 20.68
N LYS A 297 3.26 20.95 19.35
CA LYS A 297 2.25 20.10 18.70
C LYS A 297 2.34 18.63 19.17
N LEU A 298 3.56 18.09 19.27
CA LEU A 298 3.80 16.75 19.83
C LEU A 298 3.40 16.66 21.30
N LYS A 299 3.64 17.70 22.10
CA LYS A 299 3.20 17.75 23.50
C LYS A 299 1.68 17.74 23.60
N ALA A 300 0.97 18.49 22.76
CA ALA A 300 -0.50 18.50 22.73
C ALA A 300 -1.07 17.13 22.33
N ILE A 301 -0.53 16.48 21.28
CA ILE A 301 -0.92 15.12 20.89
C ILE A 301 -0.67 14.14 22.03
N ARG A 302 0.52 14.18 22.66
CA ARG A 302 0.85 13.34 23.82
C ARG A 302 -0.14 13.54 24.96
N ASP A 303 -0.45 14.79 25.28
CA ASP A 303 -1.35 15.11 26.38
C ASP A 303 -2.79 14.70 26.06
N ALA A 304 -3.24 14.80 24.80
CA ALA A 304 -4.53 14.27 24.37
C ALA A 304 -4.60 12.73 24.42
N ILE A 305 -3.55 12.03 23.96
CA ILE A 305 -3.41 10.57 24.07
C ILE A 305 -3.49 10.13 25.54
N LYS A 306 -2.81 10.84 26.45
CA LYS A 306 -2.89 10.57 27.90
C LYS A 306 -4.30 10.73 28.48
N GLN A 307 -5.14 11.57 27.87
CA GLN A 307 -6.51 11.77 28.33
C GLN A 307 -7.47 10.66 27.85
N MET A 308 -7.08 9.86 26.86
CA MET A 308 -7.90 8.77 26.33
C MET A 308 -8.19 7.70 27.40
N PRO A 309 -9.43 7.19 27.49
CA PRO A 309 -9.81 6.18 28.49
C PRO A 309 -8.93 4.92 28.46
N LEU A 310 -8.48 4.52 27.27
CA LEU A 310 -7.61 3.35 27.07
C LEU A 310 -6.27 3.49 27.82
N PHE A 311 -5.68 4.69 27.84
CA PHE A 311 -4.44 5.00 28.55
C PHE A 311 -4.64 5.26 30.04
N LYS A 312 -5.85 5.65 30.47
CA LYS A 312 -6.19 5.72 31.89
C LYS A 312 -6.35 4.33 32.52
N ALA A 313 -6.75 3.33 31.74
CA ALA A 313 -6.88 1.95 32.18
C ALA A 313 -5.53 1.19 32.28
N TYR A 314 -4.51 1.66 31.56
CA TYR A 314 -3.14 1.16 31.64
C TYR A 314 -2.22 2.25 32.22
N PRO A 315 -2.11 2.38 33.55
CA PRO A 315 -1.18 3.35 34.13
C PRO A 315 0.22 3.03 33.61
N ALA A 316 0.83 3.99 32.91
CA ALA A 316 2.19 3.86 32.42
C ALA A 316 3.10 3.46 33.59
N LYS A 317 3.74 2.29 33.47
CA LYS A 317 4.90 1.97 34.31
C LYS A 317 5.88 3.15 34.14
N PRO A 318 6.41 3.74 35.23
CA PRO A 318 7.30 4.90 35.13
C PRO A 318 8.37 4.70 34.05
N ALA A 319 8.62 5.71 33.22
CA ALA A 319 9.57 5.60 32.12
C ALA A 319 10.99 5.19 32.58
N ALA A 320 11.32 5.43 33.85
CA ALA A 320 12.55 4.96 34.49
C ALA A 320 12.60 3.42 34.56
N ASP A 321 11.50 2.77 34.92
CA ASP A 321 11.40 1.32 35.04
C ASP A 321 11.49 0.64 33.66
N ALA A 322 10.86 1.26 32.64
CA ALA A 322 10.94 0.76 31.26
C ALA A 322 12.37 0.89 30.67
N ALA A 323 13.10 1.95 31.01
CA ALA A 323 14.48 2.13 30.57
C ALA A 323 15.43 1.13 31.26
N GLU A 324 15.20 0.80 32.54
CA GLU A 324 15.93 -0.27 33.24
C GLU A 324 15.61 -1.64 32.66
N ASP A 325 14.34 -1.94 32.36
CA ASP A 325 13.92 -3.21 31.76
C ASP A 325 14.57 -3.43 30.37
N VAL A 326 14.59 -2.39 29.52
CA VAL A 326 15.23 -2.44 28.19
C VAL A 326 16.75 -2.59 28.30
N LYS A 327 17.38 -1.87 29.22
CA LYS A 327 18.82 -1.99 29.46
C LYS A 327 19.20 -3.38 29.99
N ALA A 328 18.40 -3.94 30.90
CA ALA A 328 18.61 -5.28 31.44
C ALA A 328 18.50 -6.36 30.34
N ALA A 329 17.51 -6.24 29.45
CA ALA A 329 17.36 -7.14 28.30
C ALA A 329 18.57 -7.06 27.34
N TRP A 330 19.04 -5.84 27.05
CA TRP A 330 20.23 -5.62 26.22
C TRP A 330 21.51 -6.21 26.85
N ASP A 331 21.71 -6.02 28.15
CA ASP A 331 22.86 -6.54 28.89
C ASP A 331 22.83 -8.07 29.05
N GLU A 332 21.65 -8.69 28.97
CA GLU A 332 21.47 -10.15 28.94
C GLU A 332 21.78 -10.72 27.56
N GLU A 333 21.26 -10.11 26.50
CA GLU A 333 21.53 -10.50 25.12
C GLU A 333 23.04 -10.41 24.79
N LYS A 334 23.69 -9.32 25.21
CA LYS A 334 25.14 -9.16 25.10
C LYS A 334 25.92 -10.28 25.81
N ARG A 335 25.47 -10.68 27.01
CA ARG A 335 26.09 -11.78 27.77
C ARG A 335 25.93 -13.14 27.10
N ASN A 336 24.82 -13.34 26.38
CA ASN A 336 24.57 -14.57 25.63
C ASN A 336 25.44 -14.64 24.37
N LEU A 337 25.72 -13.50 23.72
CA LEU A 337 26.62 -13.44 22.56
C LEU A 337 28.10 -13.65 22.93
N GLU A 338 28.50 -13.36 24.18
CA GLU A 338 29.87 -13.53 24.67
C GLU A 338 30.18 -14.94 25.21
N ARG A 339 29.20 -15.86 25.23
CA ARG A 339 29.34 -17.25 25.68
C ARG A 339 29.44 -18.24 24.53
#